data_AF-A0A1Q8RZY6-F1
#
_entry.id   AF-A0A1Q8RZY6-F1
#
_cell.length_a   1.000
_cell.length_b   1.000
_cell.length_c   1.000
_cell.angle_alpha   90.00
_cell.angle_beta   90.00
_cell.angle_gamma   90.00
#
_symmetry.space_group_name_H-M   'P 1'
#
loop_
_entity.id
_entity.type
_entity.pdbx_description
1 polymer ?
#
loop_
_entity_poly.entity_id
_entity_poly.type
_entity_poly.pdbx_seq_one_letter_code
_entity_poly.pdbx_strand_id
1 'polypeptide(L)'
;MTSSDLTYGDSLLWREKVPRLAFGNHCVLHLLLAVSALHFAREKPDEWARFEELAENHYTVGLRQVMEILPRQNRDDAGALYIATTLVCAYGFAKTPGPAHLLIVSDGEEVAWFELLKGVRIVVTTMGWDAIFAGVLGPHPSAEADDKQLPSTTETRTRVVEWEKALQRISELVSDSEDGDKQVYRKRIDQLSSTFRSTFGTAANPKYNVHGRMEVVIGYVYSIKDDFVLCLKNKKPLALLILAYLVVLIKTLEWMWYMRGWANHILHGVALILGPQFREYLRWPTEEIARLHEDANKTQVATTAVPNGLRDGS
;
A
#
# COMPACT_ATOMS: atom_id res chain seq x y z
N MET A 1 10.26 -17.99 -3.21
CA MET A 1 9.20 -17.14 -2.62
C MET A 1 7.95 -17.99 -2.48
N THR A 2 7.34 -18.06 -1.30
CA THR A 2 6.21 -18.95 -0.99
C THR A 2 4.85 -18.30 -1.14
N SER A 3 4.77 -17.02 -1.51
CA SER A 3 3.49 -16.32 -1.74
C SER A 3 3.58 -15.48 -3.02
N SER A 4 2.53 -15.58 -3.83
CA SER A 4 2.25 -14.77 -5.03
C SER A 4 1.82 -13.34 -4.71
N ASP A 5 1.71 -12.97 -3.42
CA ASP A 5 0.88 -11.86 -2.97
C ASP A 5 1.65 -10.56 -2.74
N LEU A 6 2.88 -10.46 -3.27
CA LEU A 6 3.71 -9.25 -3.16
C LEU A 6 3.22 -8.13 -4.10
N THR A 7 2.66 -8.46 -5.27
CA THR A 7 1.94 -7.52 -6.16
C THR A 7 1.03 -8.33 -7.08
N TYR A 8 -0.24 -7.92 -7.23
CA TYR A 8 -1.14 -8.50 -8.23
C TYR A 8 -0.64 -8.05 -9.60
N GLY A 9 -0.40 -8.99 -10.53
CA GLY A 9 -0.07 -8.67 -11.93
C GLY A 9 1.29 -9.15 -12.44
N ASP A 10 2.34 -9.18 -11.62
CA ASP A 10 3.70 -9.53 -12.12
C ASP A 10 4.36 -10.67 -11.35
N SER A 11 3.75 -11.86 -11.43
CA SER A 11 4.33 -13.08 -10.87
C SER A 11 5.73 -13.36 -11.41
N LEU A 12 6.10 -12.90 -12.61
CA LEU A 12 7.40 -13.17 -13.22
C LEU A 12 8.50 -12.30 -12.59
N LEU A 13 8.23 -11.00 -12.40
CA LEU A 13 9.15 -10.07 -11.75
C LEU A 13 9.57 -10.59 -10.38
N TRP A 14 8.61 -10.88 -9.50
CA TRP A 14 8.92 -11.29 -8.14
C TRP A 14 9.43 -12.73 -8.06
N ARG A 15 8.89 -13.67 -8.84
CA ARG A 15 9.31 -15.08 -8.77
C ARG A 15 10.70 -15.32 -9.37
N GLU A 16 11.08 -14.58 -10.40
CA GLU A 16 12.28 -14.89 -11.19
C GLU A 16 13.27 -13.74 -11.25
N LYS A 17 12.83 -12.53 -11.64
CA LYS A 17 13.73 -11.41 -11.89
C LYS A 17 14.33 -10.84 -10.60
N VAL A 18 13.52 -10.62 -9.57
CA VAL A 18 13.96 -10.08 -8.27
C VAL A 18 14.96 -11.01 -7.57
N PRO A 19 14.76 -12.35 -7.49
CA PRO A 19 15.78 -13.25 -6.96
C PRO A 19 17.09 -13.22 -7.75
N ARG A 20 17.03 -13.15 -9.09
CA ARG A 20 18.24 -13.03 -9.93
C ARG A 20 18.98 -11.71 -9.66
N LEU A 21 18.25 -10.61 -9.52
CA LEU A 21 18.81 -9.32 -9.13
C LEU A 21 19.46 -9.39 -7.74
N ALA A 22 18.80 -10.06 -6.79
CA ALA A 22 19.27 -10.22 -5.41
C ALA A 22 20.62 -10.94 -5.32
N PHE A 23 20.87 -11.96 -6.14
CA PHE A 23 22.18 -12.63 -6.17
C PHE A 23 23.32 -11.71 -6.66
N GLY A 24 23.01 -10.68 -7.44
CA GLY A 24 23.97 -9.64 -7.84
C GLY A 24 23.99 -8.42 -6.91
N ASN A 25 23.02 -8.29 -5.99
CA ASN A 25 22.83 -7.13 -5.13
C ASN A 25 22.52 -7.56 -3.70
N HIS A 26 23.55 -7.60 -2.85
CA HIS A 26 23.43 -8.08 -1.48
C HIS A 26 22.38 -7.32 -0.64
N CYS A 27 22.17 -6.03 -0.91
CA CYS A 27 21.15 -5.24 -0.22
C CYS A 27 19.74 -5.77 -0.50
N VAL A 28 19.44 -6.06 -1.77
CA VAL A 28 18.18 -6.65 -2.21
C VAL A 28 18.01 -8.05 -1.62
N LEU A 29 19.07 -8.86 -1.59
CA LEU A 29 19.03 -10.20 -0.99
C LEU A 29 18.68 -10.15 0.49
N HIS A 30 19.35 -9.29 1.27
CA HIS A 30 19.05 -9.11 2.68
C HIS A 30 17.61 -8.66 2.91
N LEU A 31 17.13 -7.67 2.18
CA LEU A 31 15.74 -7.19 2.32
C LEU A 31 14.71 -8.26 1.91
N LEU A 32 15.02 -9.04 0.87
CA LEU A 32 14.17 -10.15 0.44
C LEU A 32 14.07 -11.24 1.53
N LEU A 33 15.20 -11.57 2.17
CA LEU A 33 15.24 -12.51 3.28
C LEU A 33 14.52 -11.96 4.52
N ALA A 34 14.62 -10.66 4.78
CA ALA A 34 13.92 -10.02 5.89
C ALA A 34 12.39 -10.14 5.75
N VAL A 35 11.84 -9.79 4.59
CA VAL A 35 10.41 -9.93 4.31
C VAL A 35 9.98 -11.41 4.35
N SER A 36 10.81 -12.31 3.82
CA SER A 36 10.55 -13.74 3.86
C SER A 36 10.52 -14.30 5.29
N ALA A 37 11.41 -13.82 6.16
CA ALA A 37 11.45 -14.20 7.57
C ALA A 37 10.21 -13.72 8.33
N LEU A 38 9.73 -12.48 8.09
CA LEU A 38 8.45 -12.03 8.68
C LEU A 38 7.25 -12.85 8.19
N HIS A 39 7.24 -13.23 6.91
CA HIS A 39 6.21 -14.16 6.41
C HIS A 39 6.28 -15.51 7.14
N PHE A 40 7.48 -16.06 7.38
CA PHE A 40 7.63 -17.30 8.14
C PHE A 40 7.25 -17.16 9.62
N ALA A 41 7.56 -16.04 10.26
CA ALA A 41 7.15 -15.77 11.64
C ALA A 41 5.63 -15.92 11.78
N ARG A 42 4.89 -15.39 10.80
CA ARG A 42 3.42 -15.50 10.74
C ARG A 42 2.92 -16.92 10.49
N GLU A 43 3.53 -17.65 9.56
CA GLU A 43 3.13 -19.04 9.24
C GLU A 43 3.52 -20.04 10.35
N LYS A 44 4.49 -19.68 11.18
CA LYS A 44 5.01 -20.51 12.28
C LYS A 44 5.05 -19.73 13.59
N PRO A 45 3.90 -19.54 14.26
CA PRO A 45 3.82 -18.77 15.50
C PRO A 45 4.74 -19.29 16.61
N ASP A 46 4.99 -20.61 16.67
CA ASP A 46 5.88 -21.23 17.65
C ASP A 46 7.35 -20.78 17.50
N GLU A 47 7.75 -20.38 16.29
CA GLU A 47 9.09 -19.89 15.98
C GLU A 47 9.11 -18.36 15.76
N TRP A 48 8.03 -17.65 16.13
CA TRP A 48 7.85 -16.21 15.85
C TRP A 48 9.09 -15.38 16.22
N ALA A 49 9.55 -15.50 17.48
CA ALA A 49 10.66 -14.69 17.99
C ALA A 49 11.96 -14.91 17.19
N ARG A 50 12.24 -16.16 16.81
CA ARG A 50 13.41 -16.53 16.01
C ARG A 50 13.35 -15.89 14.62
N PHE A 51 12.21 -15.98 13.95
CA PHE A 51 12.05 -15.43 12.61
C PHE A 51 11.98 -13.90 12.61
N GLU A 52 11.41 -13.30 13.66
CA GLU A 52 11.43 -11.85 13.85
C GLU A 52 12.85 -11.32 14.04
N GLU A 53 13.67 -11.97 14.88
CA GLU A 53 15.08 -11.61 15.06
C GLU A 53 15.87 -11.77 13.74
N LEU A 54 15.67 -12.87 13.01
CA LEU A 54 16.29 -13.08 11.71
C LEU A 54 15.89 -11.98 10.71
N ALA A 55 14.62 -11.59 10.71
CA ALA A 55 14.11 -10.54 9.86
C ALA A 55 14.77 -9.20 10.16
N GLU A 56 14.90 -8.83 11.44
CA GLU A 56 15.53 -7.59 11.88
C GLU A 56 17.01 -7.52 11.53
N ASN A 57 17.74 -8.63 11.73
CA ASN A 57 19.15 -8.73 11.37
C ASN A 57 19.37 -8.50 9.87
N HIS A 58 18.58 -9.16 9.03
CA HIS A 58 18.67 -8.96 7.59
C HIS A 58 18.20 -7.56 7.16
N TYR A 59 17.12 -7.04 7.75
CA TYR A 59 16.62 -5.70 7.43
C TYR A 59 17.67 -4.63 7.72
N THR A 60 18.29 -4.68 8.90
CA THR A 60 19.31 -3.71 9.32
C THR A 60 20.51 -3.69 8.34
N VAL A 61 21.00 -4.87 7.94
CA VAL A 61 22.12 -4.96 6.99
C VAL A 61 21.70 -4.45 5.60
N GLY A 62 20.55 -4.91 5.09
CA GLY A 62 20.06 -4.52 3.77
C GLY A 62 19.78 -3.02 3.68
N LEU A 63 19.13 -2.45 4.70
CA LEU A 63 18.82 -1.04 4.78
C LEU A 63 20.09 -0.17 4.82
N ARG A 64 21.08 -0.54 5.63
CA ARG A 64 22.37 0.17 5.67
C ARG A 64 23.02 0.23 4.30
N GLN A 65 23.06 -0.90 3.58
CA GLN A 65 23.64 -0.96 2.23
C GLN A 65 22.85 -0.11 1.21
N VAL A 66 21.51 -0.05 1.33
CA VAL A 66 20.69 0.87 0.50
C VAL A 66 21.09 2.31 0.74
N MET A 67 21.27 2.72 2.01
CA MET A 67 21.67 4.08 2.35
C MET A 67 23.07 4.45 1.85
N GLU A 68 23.97 3.48 1.67
CA GLU A 68 25.31 3.70 1.10
C GLU A 68 25.29 3.89 -0.43
N ILE A 69 24.34 3.24 -1.12
CA ILE A 69 24.20 3.28 -2.58
C ILE A 69 23.37 4.50 -3.03
N LEU A 70 22.32 4.85 -2.27
CA LEU A 70 21.36 5.90 -2.61
C LEU A 70 21.99 7.24 -3.03
N PRO A 71 23.05 7.77 -2.37
CA PRO A 71 23.65 9.06 -2.72
C PRO A 71 24.40 9.05 -4.05
N ARG A 72 24.82 7.87 -4.55
CA ARG A 72 25.63 7.76 -5.78
C ARG A 72 24.81 8.06 -7.03
N GLN A 73 23.49 7.92 -6.96
CA GLN A 73 22.54 8.18 -8.06
C GLN A 73 23.06 7.62 -9.40
N ASN A 74 23.55 6.38 -9.40
CA ASN A 74 23.99 5.71 -10.62
C ASN A 74 22.80 5.00 -11.30
N ARG A 75 22.77 5.00 -12.64
CA ARG A 75 21.78 4.28 -13.44
C ARG A 75 21.86 2.77 -13.25
N ASP A 76 23.04 2.22 -13.02
CA ASP A 76 23.22 0.78 -12.84
C ASP A 76 22.52 0.26 -11.57
N ASP A 77 22.41 1.12 -10.55
CA ASP A 77 21.80 0.80 -9.26
C ASP A 77 20.29 1.08 -9.23
N ALA A 78 19.72 1.70 -10.28
CA ALA A 78 18.34 2.18 -10.28
C ALA A 78 17.33 1.04 -10.04
N GLY A 79 17.52 -0.10 -10.69
CA GLY A 79 16.69 -1.29 -10.50
C GLY A 79 16.80 -1.86 -9.08
N ALA A 80 18.02 -1.94 -8.54
CA ALA A 80 18.26 -2.41 -7.18
C ALA A 80 17.63 -1.49 -6.13
N LEU A 81 17.80 -0.16 -6.26
CA LEU A 81 17.21 0.83 -5.36
C LEU A 81 15.67 0.78 -5.37
N TYR A 82 15.07 0.62 -6.54
CA TYR A 82 13.61 0.49 -6.67
C TYR A 82 13.06 -0.76 -5.97
N ILE A 83 13.66 -1.93 -6.24
CA ILE A 83 13.24 -3.19 -5.61
C ILE A 83 13.52 -3.18 -4.11
N ALA A 84 14.68 -2.68 -3.69
CA ALA A 84 15.04 -2.56 -2.28
C ALA A 84 14.04 -1.68 -1.52
N THR A 85 13.65 -0.54 -2.09
CA THR A 85 12.66 0.34 -1.47
C THR A 85 11.29 -0.32 -1.37
N THR A 86 10.89 -1.07 -2.39
CA THR A 86 9.64 -1.85 -2.35
C THR A 86 9.67 -2.90 -1.23
N LEU A 87 10.79 -3.60 -1.05
CA LEU A 87 10.98 -4.56 0.03
C LEU A 87 11.04 -3.89 1.41
N VAL A 88 11.66 -2.72 1.54
CA VAL A 88 11.65 -1.93 2.79
C VAL A 88 10.24 -1.49 3.16
N CYS A 89 9.44 -1.03 2.19
CA CYS A 89 8.03 -0.73 2.42
C CYS A 89 7.27 -1.97 2.89
N ALA A 90 7.40 -3.10 2.19
CA ALA A 90 6.75 -4.36 2.56
C ALA A 90 7.16 -4.83 3.96
N TYR A 91 8.44 -4.71 4.33
CA TYR A 91 8.92 -5.00 5.68
C TYR A 91 8.28 -4.08 6.73
N GLY A 92 8.24 -2.76 6.46
CA GLY A 92 7.62 -1.79 7.35
C GLY A 92 6.14 -2.07 7.60
N PHE A 93 5.41 -2.48 6.57
CA PHE A 93 4.00 -2.91 6.69
C PHE A 93 3.86 -4.27 7.38
N ALA A 94 4.77 -5.21 7.14
CA ALA A 94 4.72 -6.54 7.72
C ALA A 94 4.95 -6.56 9.24
N LYS A 95 5.65 -5.55 9.78
CA LYS A 95 5.81 -5.38 11.21
C LYS A 95 4.53 -4.92 11.88
N THR A 96 4.34 -5.38 13.12
CA THR A 96 3.26 -4.87 13.98
C THR A 96 3.46 -3.38 14.21
N PRO A 97 2.50 -2.52 13.80
CA PRO A 97 2.65 -1.10 13.96
C PRO A 97 2.51 -0.69 15.43
N GLY A 98 3.33 0.29 15.85
CA GLY A 98 3.17 0.93 17.15
C GLY A 98 1.90 1.78 17.23
N PRO A 99 1.34 2.07 18.42
CA PRO A 99 0.04 2.75 18.56
C PRO A 99 -0.08 4.12 17.87
N ALA A 100 1.04 4.82 17.65
CA ALA A 100 1.08 6.13 17.03
C ALA A 100 1.37 6.10 15.52
N HIS A 101 1.47 4.92 14.90
CA HIS A 101 1.85 4.77 13.50
C HIS A 101 0.67 5.00 12.56
N LEU A 102 0.56 6.22 12.04
CA LEU A 102 -0.47 6.67 11.12
C LEU A 102 0.01 6.62 9.65
N LEU A 103 0.37 5.41 9.18
CA LEU A 103 0.87 5.14 7.83
C LEU A 103 2.27 5.73 7.53
N ILE A 104 2.36 7.04 7.29
CA ILE A 104 3.61 7.73 6.91
C ILE A 104 4.24 8.55 8.03
N VAL A 105 3.54 8.70 9.15
CA VAL A 105 4.02 9.37 10.37
C VAL A 105 3.87 8.40 11.54
N SER A 106 4.86 8.34 12.42
CA SER A 106 4.80 7.65 13.71
C SER A 106 5.39 8.54 14.79
N ASP A 107 4.69 8.71 15.91
CA ASP A 107 5.12 9.55 17.04
C ASP A 107 5.53 10.98 16.66
N GLY A 108 4.90 11.53 15.62
CA GLY A 108 5.20 12.88 15.13
C GLY A 108 6.39 12.96 14.19
N GLU A 109 7.04 11.85 13.86
CA GLU A 109 8.14 11.76 12.89
C GLU A 109 7.77 10.99 11.63
N GLU A 110 8.47 11.26 10.53
CA GLU A 110 8.28 10.50 9.30
C GLU A 110 8.82 9.08 9.45
N VAL A 111 8.16 8.12 8.82
CA VAL A 111 8.64 6.73 8.84
C VAL A 111 9.75 6.51 7.82
N ALA A 112 10.78 5.75 8.19
CA ALA A 112 11.98 5.55 7.40
C ALA A 112 11.72 5.04 5.97
N TRP A 113 10.73 4.15 5.78
CA TRP A 113 10.39 3.66 4.44
C TRP A 113 9.85 4.77 3.53
N PHE A 114 9.18 5.78 4.09
CA PHE A 114 8.63 6.89 3.32
C PHE A 114 9.74 7.87 2.90
N GLU A 115 10.76 8.09 3.73
CA GLU A 115 11.96 8.84 3.35
C GLU A 115 12.74 8.16 2.22
N LEU A 116 12.94 6.84 2.30
CA LEU A 116 13.54 6.07 1.21
C LEU A 116 12.69 6.15 -0.06
N LEU A 117 11.37 6.09 0.08
CA LEU A 117 10.46 6.26 -1.04
C LEU A 117 10.68 7.61 -1.72
N LYS A 118 10.82 8.71 -0.95
CA LYS A 118 11.17 10.05 -1.47
C LYS A 118 12.48 10.03 -2.27
N GLY A 119 13.52 9.37 -1.74
CA GLY A 119 14.81 9.21 -2.41
C GLY A 119 14.69 8.47 -3.75
N VAL A 120 13.96 7.36 -3.79
CA VAL A 120 13.71 6.62 -5.04
C VAL A 120 12.84 7.40 -6.01
N ARG A 121 11.93 8.28 -5.54
CA ARG A 121 11.17 9.14 -6.48
C ARG A 121 12.08 9.99 -7.32
N ILE A 122 13.11 10.55 -6.70
CA ILE A 122 14.11 11.37 -7.40
C ILE A 122 14.77 10.53 -8.49
N VAL A 123 15.22 9.32 -8.15
CA VAL A 123 15.80 8.36 -9.11
C VAL A 123 14.83 8.07 -10.27
N VAL A 124 13.57 7.75 -9.98
CA VAL A 124 12.52 7.49 -11.00
C VAL A 124 12.33 8.71 -11.89
N THR A 125 12.21 9.90 -11.32
CA THR A 125 11.95 11.15 -12.07
C THR A 125 13.15 11.61 -12.90
N THR A 126 14.37 11.37 -12.42
CA THR A 126 15.61 11.82 -13.07
C THR A 126 16.09 10.81 -14.12
N MET A 127 15.96 9.52 -13.85
CA MET A 127 16.49 8.46 -14.73
C MET A 127 15.44 7.83 -15.64
N GLY A 128 14.16 7.90 -15.27
CA GLY A 128 13.04 7.29 -15.99
C GLY A 128 12.87 5.80 -15.69
N TRP A 129 11.68 5.28 -16.00
CA TRP A 129 11.34 3.87 -15.82
C TRP A 129 12.20 2.93 -16.66
N ASP A 130 12.68 3.39 -17.83
CA ASP A 130 13.56 2.60 -18.70
C ASP A 130 14.89 2.25 -18.02
N ALA A 131 15.42 3.14 -17.19
CA ALA A 131 16.64 2.87 -16.42
C ALA A 131 16.41 1.83 -15.31
N ILE A 132 15.25 1.88 -14.65
CA ILE A 132 14.88 0.95 -13.57
C ILE A 132 14.70 -0.47 -14.13
N PHE A 133 14.03 -0.59 -15.26
CA PHE A 133 13.77 -1.86 -15.93
C PHE A 133 14.81 -2.20 -16.99
N ALA A 134 15.99 -1.58 -16.93
CA ALA A 134 17.14 -2.02 -17.72
C ALA A 134 17.65 -3.38 -17.19
N GLY A 135 18.19 -4.21 -18.09
CA GLY A 135 18.83 -5.48 -17.72
C GLY A 135 17.87 -6.51 -17.13
N VAL A 136 18.21 -7.05 -15.94
CA VAL A 136 17.55 -8.24 -15.35
C VAL A 136 16.07 -8.01 -15.02
N LEU A 137 15.67 -6.77 -14.71
CA LEU A 137 14.29 -6.42 -14.42
C LEU A 137 13.44 -6.24 -15.69
N GLY A 138 14.08 -6.00 -16.83
CA GLY A 138 13.41 -5.73 -18.10
C GLY A 138 12.65 -6.92 -18.70
N PRO A 139 11.73 -6.66 -19.64
CA PRO A 139 11.18 -5.34 -19.97
C PRO A 139 10.26 -4.82 -18.85
N HIS A 140 10.02 -3.50 -18.83
CA HIS A 140 8.97 -2.90 -17.98
C HIS A 140 7.63 -3.57 -18.30
N PRO A 141 6.84 -4.00 -17.30
CA PRO A 141 5.52 -4.56 -17.55
C PRO A 141 4.66 -3.50 -18.24
N SER A 142 4.30 -3.68 -19.50
CA SER A 142 3.47 -2.69 -20.18
C SER A 142 2.11 -2.63 -19.48
N ALA A 143 1.58 -1.42 -19.28
CA ALA A 143 0.22 -1.23 -18.75
C ALA A 143 -0.84 -1.96 -19.61
N GLU A 144 -0.52 -2.26 -20.87
CA GLU A 144 -1.35 -3.02 -21.81
C GLU A 144 -1.30 -4.55 -21.62
N ALA A 145 -0.29 -5.08 -20.91
CA ALA A 145 -0.19 -6.52 -20.60
C ALA A 145 -1.00 -6.89 -19.36
N ASP A 146 -1.07 -6.00 -18.36
CA ASP A 146 -1.86 -6.17 -17.14
C ASP A 146 -3.38 -6.22 -17.43
N ASP A 147 -3.84 -5.42 -18.40
CA ASP A 147 -5.25 -5.37 -18.80
C ASP A 147 -5.69 -6.66 -19.56
N LYS A 148 -4.73 -7.41 -20.11
CA LYS A 148 -4.98 -8.65 -20.87
C LYS A 148 -4.91 -9.93 -20.04
N GLN A 149 -4.42 -9.87 -18.79
CA GLN A 149 -4.23 -11.04 -17.93
C GLN A 149 -5.08 -11.05 -16.66
N LEU A 150 -5.82 -9.99 -16.34
CA LEU A 150 -6.88 -10.14 -15.34
C LEU A 150 -7.92 -11.12 -15.89
N PRO A 151 -8.28 -12.19 -15.16
CA PRO A 151 -9.54 -12.86 -15.41
C PRO A 151 -10.61 -11.77 -15.36
N SER A 152 -11.23 -11.56 -16.50
CA SER A 152 -12.43 -10.77 -16.69
C SER A 152 -13.33 -10.82 -15.45
N THR A 153 -13.56 -9.64 -14.85
CA THR A 153 -14.91 -9.22 -14.45
C THR A 153 -15.76 -10.29 -13.77
N THR A 154 -15.29 -10.86 -12.66
CA THR A 154 -16.23 -11.39 -11.68
C THR A 154 -16.44 -10.27 -10.67
N GLU A 155 -17.61 -9.64 -10.72
CA GLU A 155 -18.04 -8.71 -9.68
C GLU A 155 -17.96 -9.45 -8.35
N THR A 156 -16.97 -9.12 -7.53
CA THR A 156 -16.70 -9.80 -6.26
C THR A 156 -17.48 -9.15 -5.11
N ARG A 157 -17.93 -7.90 -5.33
CA ARG A 157 -18.79 -7.12 -4.44
C ARG A 157 -20.13 -6.84 -5.11
N THR A 158 -21.22 -6.81 -4.36
CA THR A 158 -22.57 -6.56 -4.91
C THR A 158 -23.07 -5.13 -4.71
N ARG A 159 -22.48 -4.37 -3.78
CA ARG A 159 -22.89 -2.99 -3.48
C ARG A 159 -22.01 -1.94 -4.16
N VAL A 160 -22.55 -0.75 -4.35
CA VAL A 160 -21.78 0.44 -4.73
C VAL A 160 -21.16 1.07 -3.49
N VAL A 161 -19.93 1.59 -3.61
CA VAL A 161 -19.30 2.39 -2.55
C VAL A 161 -19.60 3.85 -2.80
N GLU A 162 -20.45 4.45 -1.96
CA GLU A 162 -20.87 5.85 -2.07
C GLU A 162 -19.82 6.83 -1.53
N TRP A 163 -18.62 6.82 -2.12
CA TRP A 163 -17.51 7.67 -1.69
C TRP A 163 -17.69 9.15 -2.07
N GLU A 164 -18.43 9.46 -3.15
CA GLU A 164 -18.58 10.82 -3.68
C GLU A 164 -19.22 11.77 -2.65
N LYS A 165 -20.35 11.37 -2.05
CA LYS A 165 -21.01 12.14 -0.99
C LYS A 165 -20.12 12.30 0.24
N ALA A 166 -19.39 11.25 0.60
CA ALA A 166 -18.54 11.24 1.78
C ALA A 166 -17.35 12.20 1.63
N LEU A 167 -16.69 12.22 0.45
CA LEU A 167 -15.61 13.17 0.17
C LEU A 167 -16.11 14.60 -0.03
N GLN A 168 -17.30 14.76 -0.62
CA GLN A 168 -17.93 16.08 -0.76
C GLN A 168 -18.11 16.75 0.62
N ARG A 169 -18.58 16.00 1.63
CA ARG A 169 -18.72 16.50 3.01
C ARG A 169 -17.40 16.99 3.62
N ILE A 170 -16.28 16.31 3.34
CA ILE A 170 -14.96 16.75 3.82
C ILE A 170 -14.46 17.95 3.01
N SER A 171 -14.74 18.00 1.71
CA SER A 171 -14.42 19.14 0.85
C SER A 171 -15.13 20.43 1.29
N GLU A 172 -16.39 20.32 1.71
CA GLU A 172 -17.19 21.40 2.31
C GLU A 172 -16.57 21.85 3.63
N LEU A 173 -16.27 20.93 4.55
CA LEU A 173 -15.60 21.25 5.81
C LEU A 173 -14.26 21.97 5.59
N VAL A 174 -13.44 21.51 4.65
CA VAL A 174 -12.20 22.19 4.27
C VAL A 174 -12.49 23.57 3.69
N SER A 175 -13.55 23.70 2.89
CA SER A 175 -13.96 24.95 2.26
C SER A 175 -14.51 25.99 3.23
N ASP A 176 -15.06 25.58 4.36
CA ASP A 176 -15.55 26.47 5.42
C ASP A 176 -14.46 26.78 6.47
N SER A 177 -13.38 26.01 6.50
CA SER A 177 -12.26 26.20 7.43
C SER A 177 -11.45 27.47 7.15
N GLU A 178 -10.95 28.09 8.23
CA GLU A 178 -9.98 29.19 8.23
C GLU A 178 -8.51 28.71 8.29
N ASP A 179 -8.25 27.40 8.25
CA ASP A 179 -6.89 26.83 8.30
C ASP A 179 -6.03 27.32 7.12
N GLY A 180 -4.82 27.82 7.40
CA GLY A 180 -3.87 28.29 6.38
C GLY A 180 -3.46 27.21 5.37
N ASP A 181 -3.54 25.92 5.73
CA ASP A 181 -3.16 24.81 4.85
C ASP A 181 -4.33 24.28 3.98
N LYS A 182 -5.45 25.00 3.94
CA LYS A 182 -6.66 24.65 3.17
C LYS A 182 -6.40 24.23 1.72
N GLN A 183 -5.47 24.88 1.02
CA GLN A 183 -5.13 24.53 -0.36
C GLN A 183 -4.39 23.20 -0.46
N VAL A 184 -3.56 22.86 0.55
CA VAL A 184 -2.91 21.56 0.66
C VAL A 184 -3.97 20.46 0.77
N TYR A 185 -4.95 20.65 1.64
CA TYR A 185 -6.06 19.71 1.84
C TYR A 185 -6.92 19.52 0.60
N ARG A 186 -7.33 20.61 -0.07
CA ARG A 186 -8.13 20.53 -1.31
C ARG A 186 -7.43 19.69 -2.37
N LYS A 187 -6.15 19.96 -2.62
CA LYS A 187 -5.34 19.19 -3.57
C LYS A 187 -5.25 17.70 -3.18
N ARG A 188 -5.17 17.39 -1.89
CA ARG A 188 -5.18 15.99 -1.42
C ARG A 188 -6.54 15.32 -1.64
N ILE A 189 -7.64 16.03 -1.41
CA ILE A 189 -9.00 15.53 -1.63
C ILE A 189 -9.27 15.29 -3.12
N ASP A 190 -8.80 16.16 -4.01
CA ASP A 190 -8.95 15.99 -5.45
C ASP A 190 -8.22 14.72 -5.94
N GLN A 191 -6.98 14.54 -5.48
CA GLN A 191 -6.21 13.34 -5.80
C GLN A 191 -6.84 12.09 -5.18
N LEU A 192 -7.35 12.19 -3.95
CA LEU A 192 -8.02 11.09 -3.27
C LEU A 192 -9.26 10.67 -4.06
N SER A 193 -10.05 11.64 -4.53
CA SER A 193 -11.22 11.41 -5.40
C SER A 193 -10.85 10.69 -6.70
N SER A 194 -9.72 11.04 -7.31
CA SER A 194 -9.19 10.32 -8.49
C SER A 194 -8.84 8.87 -8.16
N THR A 195 -8.19 8.63 -7.01
CA THR A 195 -7.85 7.28 -6.54
C THR A 195 -9.09 6.43 -6.22
N PHE A 196 -10.10 7.02 -5.57
CA PHE A 196 -11.40 6.39 -5.35
C PHE A 196 -12.10 6.06 -6.68
N ARG A 197 -12.14 6.99 -7.63
CA ARG A 197 -12.72 6.75 -8.96
C ARG A 197 -12.01 5.61 -9.71
N SER A 198 -10.68 5.57 -9.66
CA SER A 198 -9.91 4.50 -10.28
C SER A 198 -10.22 3.13 -9.67
N THR A 199 -10.39 3.09 -8.34
CA THR A 199 -10.61 1.85 -7.56
C THR A 199 -12.07 1.37 -7.61
N PHE A 200 -13.04 2.25 -7.38
CA PHE A 200 -14.44 1.90 -7.19
C PHE A 200 -15.38 2.42 -8.28
N GLY A 201 -14.89 3.18 -9.27
CA GLY A 201 -15.75 3.85 -10.23
C GLY A 201 -16.50 5.03 -9.60
N THR A 202 -17.63 5.41 -10.21
CA THR A 202 -18.55 6.45 -9.70
C THR A 202 -19.92 5.84 -9.41
N ALA A 203 -20.83 6.58 -8.78
CA ALA A 203 -22.20 6.11 -8.61
C ALA A 203 -22.90 5.79 -9.95
N ALA A 204 -22.55 6.53 -11.02
CA ALA A 204 -23.09 6.31 -12.36
C ALA A 204 -22.42 5.17 -13.12
N ASN A 205 -21.14 4.88 -12.83
CA ASN A 205 -20.39 3.79 -13.45
C ASN A 205 -19.53 3.06 -12.40
N PRO A 206 -20.17 2.23 -11.56
CA PRO A 206 -19.50 1.59 -10.43
C PRO A 206 -18.58 0.45 -10.87
N LYS A 207 -17.49 0.26 -10.12
CA LYS A 207 -16.64 -0.94 -10.18
C LYS A 207 -16.88 -1.79 -8.93
N TYR A 208 -17.02 -3.09 -9.14
CA TYR A 208 -17.43 -4.06 -8.12
C TYR A 208 -16.29 -4.98 -7.64
N ASN A 209 -15.05 -4.55 -7.82
CA ASN A 209 -13.88 -5.30 -7.34
C ASN A 209 -13.73 -5.08 -5.83
N VAL A 210 -13.58 -6.17 -5.08
CA VAL A 210 -13.24 -6.13 -3.65
C VAL A 210 -11.79 -5.73 -3.45
N HIS A 211 -10.90 -6.26 -4.30
CA HIS A 211 -9.46 -5.99 -4.21
C HIS A 211 -9.09 -4.77 -5.05
N GLY A 212 -8.42 -3.83 -4.39
CA GLY A 212 -7.87 -2.65 -5.02
C GLY A 212 -6.53 -2.96 -5.66
N ARG A 213 -6.18 -2.12 -6.63
CA ARG A 213 -4.89 -2.18 -7.32
C ARG A 213 -3.80 -1.49 -6.48
N MET A 214 -2.72 -2.21 -6.20
CA MET A 214 -1.64 -1.72 -5.33
C MET A 214 -1.04 -0.43 -5.88
N GLU A 215 -0.73 -0.41 -7.18
CA GLU A 215 -0.09 0.70 -7.87
C GLU A 215 -0.94 1.96 -7.85
N VAL A 216 -2.27 1.83 -7.81
CA VAL A 216 -3.21 2.96 -7.71
C VAL A 216 -3.19 3.55 -6.29
N VAL A 217 -3.33 2.72 -5.27
CA VAL A 217 -3.44 3.16 -3.87
C VAL A 217 -2.09 3.62 -3.34
N ILE A 218 -1.02 2.86 -3.57
CA ILE A 218 0.36 3.27 -3.24
C ILE A 218 0.78 4.46 -4.09
N GLY A 219 0.28 4.61 -5.32
CA GLY A 219 0.45 5.81 -6.14
C GLY A 219 -0.04 7.08 -5.44
N TYR A 220 -1.15 7.01 -4.69
CA TYR A 220 -1.62 8.14 -3.87
C TYR A 220 -0.61 8.48 -2.76
N VAL A 221 -0.17 7.46 -1.99
CA VAL A 221 0.84 7.63 -0.93
C VAL A 221 2.14 8.19 -1.51
N TYR A 222 2.52 7.69 -2.69
CA TYR A 222 3.65 8.16 -3.48
C TYR A 222 3.50 9.61 -3.97
N SER A 223 2.31 10.18 -3.99
CA SER A 223 2.11 11.57 -4.40
C SER A 223 2.14 12.56 -3.24
N ILE A 224 2.16 12.07 -1.99
CA ILE A 224 2.15 12.91 -0.79
C ILE A 224 3.46 13.71 -0.72
N LYS A 225 3.30 15.02 -0.47
CA LYS A 225 4.34 16.03 -0.39
C LYS A 225 4.53 16.51 1.05
N ASP A 226 5.68 17.12 1.32
CA ASP A 226 6.13 17.51 2.66
C ASP A 226 5.16 18.48 3.37
N ASP A 227 4.44 19.32 2.63
CA ASP A 227 3.41 20.22 3.15
C ASP A 227 2.29 19.45 3.87
N PHE A 228 1.78 18.40 3.24
CA PHE A 228 0.77 17.54 3.85
C PHE A 228 1.35 16.65 4.94
N VAL A 229 2.60 16.19 4.79
CA VAL A 229 3.26 15.41 5.86
C VAL A 229 3.41 16.26 7.11
N LEU A 230 3.82 17.53 6.97
CA LEU A 230 3.91 18.46 8.09
C LEU A 230 2.56 18.63 8.79
N CYS A 231 1.45 18.69 8.05
CA CYS A 231 0.11 18.72 8.63
C CYS A 231 -0.19 17.47 9.46
N LEU A 232 0.22 16.28 9.01
CA LEU A 232 0.07 15.02 9.75
C LEU A 232 0.97 14.95 10.98
N LYS A 233 2.25 15.37 10.88
CA LYS A 233 3.18 15.48 12.01
C LYS A 233 2.61 16.39 13.10
N ASN A 234 2.03 17.51 12.69
CA ASN A 234 1.36 18.48 13.56
C ASN A 234 -0.06 18.04 13.99
N LYS A 235 -0.49 16.83 13.64
CA LYS A 235 -1.80 16.25 14.01
C LYS A 235 -2.98 17.18 13.65
N LYS A 236 -2.88 17.90 12.53
CA LYS A 236 -3.93 18.82 12.09
C LYS A 236 -5.22 18.04 11.80
N PRO A 237 -6.39 18.45 12.34
CA PRO A 237 -7.60 17.65 12.24
C PRO A 237 -8.05 17.33 10.81
N LEU A 238 -7.97 18.31 9.89
CA LEU A 238 -8.37 18.12 8.50
C LEU A 238 -7.44 17.15 7.75
N ALA A 239 -6.14 17.17 8.06
CA ALA A 239 -5.18 16.20 7.49
C ALA A 239 -5.48 14.78 7.97
N LEU A 240 -5.76 14.61 9.25
CA LEU A 240 -6.12 13.32 9.85
C LEU A 240 -7.45 12.79 9.29
N LEU A 241 -8.44 13.66 9.04
CA LEU A 241 -9.68 13.27 8.36
C LEU A 241 -9.41 12.75 6.94
N ILE A 242 -8.58 13.44 6.16
CA ILE A 242 -8.21 12.97 4.81
C ILE A 242 -7.51 11.60 4.89
N LEU A 243 -6.63 11.41 5.89
CA LEU A 243 -6.01 10.12 6.14
C LEU A 243 -7.04 9.04 6.49
N ALA A 244 -8.01 9.32 7.37
CA ALA A 244 -9.09 8.37 7.71
C ALA A 244 -9.90 7.93 6.48
N TYR A 245 -10.05 8.79 5.47
CA TYR A 245 -10.73 8.42 4.23
C TYR A 245 -9.82 7.60 3.30
N LEU A 246 -8.52 7.91 3.23
CA LEU A 246 -7.53 7.07 2.54
C LEU A 246 -7.54 5.63 3.07
N VAL A 247 -7.81 5.43 4.35
CA VAL A 247 -7.89 4.09 4.96
C VAL A 247 -8.87 3.16 4.23
N VAL A 248 -9.97 3.67 3.68
CA VAL A 248 -10.92 2.86 2.91
C VAL A 248 -10.26 2.25 1.68
N LEU A 249 -9.34 2.96 1.04
CA LEU A 249 -8.53 2.43 -0.07
C LEU A 249 -7.46 1.46 0.45
N ILE A 250 -6.81 1.75 1.58
CA ILE A 250 -5.85 0.83 2.22
C ILE A 250 -6.52 -0.51 2.54
N LYS A 251 -7.79 -0.51 2.98
CA LYS A 251 -8.56 -1.72 3.27
C LYS A 251 -8.64 -2.65 2.06
N THR A 252 -8.72 -2.10 0.85
CA THR A 252 -8.78 -2.87 -0.39
C THR A 252 -7.47 -3.60 -0.72
N LEU A 253 -6.37 -3.29 -0.04
CA LEU A 253 -5.07 -3.93 -0.19
C LEU A 253 -4.81 -5.04 0.83
N GLU A 254 -5.69 -5.26 1.81
CA GLU A 254 -5.49 -6.27 2.88
C GLU A 254 -5.54 -7.73 2.39
N TRP A 255 -5.73 -7.96 1.09
CA TRP A 255 -5.46 -9.26 0.50
C TRP A 255 -3.96 -9.61 0.54
N MET A 256 -3.09 -8.59 0.44
CA MET A 256 -1.64 -8.73 0.69
C MET A 256 -1.43 -9.00 2.17
N TRP A 257 -0.71 -10.08 2.49
CA TRP A 257 -0.55 -10.54 3.86
C TRP A 257 0.02 -9.47 4.80
N TYR A 258 0.96 -8.65 4.33
CA TYR A 258 1.61 -7.59 5.12
C TYR A 258 0.76 -6.33 5.31
N MET A 259 -0.32 -6.16 4.54
CA MET A 259 -1.24 -5.02 4.71
C MET A 259 -2.37 -5.32 5.69
N ARG A 260 -2.56 -6.59 6.08
CA ARG A 260 -3.69 -7.00 6.93
C ARG A 260 -3.71 -6.24 8.26
N GLY A 261 -4.85 -5.65 8.59
CA GLY A 261 -5.08 -4.94 9.84
C GLY A 261 -4.67 -3.46 9.83
N TRP A 262 -3.92 -3.01 8.83
CA TRP A 262 -3.48 -1.62 8.74
C TRP A 262 -4.63 -0.65 8.66
N ALA A 263 -5.74 -1.03 8.00
CA ALA A 263 -6.84 -0.11 7.85
C ALA A 263 -7.46 0.22 9.23
N ASN A 264 -7.75 -0.81 10.01
CA ASN A 264 -8.30 -0.64 11.36
C ASN A 264 -7.32 0.08 12.29
N HIS A 265 -6.02 -0.25 12.22
CA HIS A 265 -5.00 0.39 13.03
C HIS A 265 -4.94 1.91 12.80
N ILE A 266 -4.82 2.34 11.53
CA ILE A 266 -4.72 3.76 11.19
C ILE A 266 -6.00 4.51 11.59
N LEU A 267 -7.18 3.96 11.27
CA LEU A 267 -8.45 4.62 11.59
C LEU A 267 -8.64 4.76 13.11
N HIS A 268 -8.27 3.74 13.88
CA HIS A 268 -8.32 3.80 15.34
C HIS A 268 -7.39 4.89 15.88
N GLY A 269 -6.13 4.93 15.44
CA GLY A 269 -5.17 5.97 15.84
C GLY A 269 -5.66 7.38 15.49
N VAL A 270 -6.21 7.57 14.28
CA VAL A 270 -6.82 8.85 13.87
C VAL A 270 -8.00 9.22 14.78
N ALA A 271 -8.90 8.28 15.07
CA ALA A 271 -10.07 8.53 15.91
C ALA A 271 -9.69 8.94 17.34
N LEU A 272 -8.65 8.31 17.91
CA LEU A 272 -8.13 8.68 19.23
C LEU A 272 -7.58 10.11 19.27
N ILE A 273 -6.87 10.54 18.22
CA ILE A 273 -6.28 11.89 18.16
C ILE A 273 -7.35 12.96 17.88
N LEU A 274 -8.29 12.68 16.98
CA LEU A 274 -9.35 13.63 16.63
C LEU A 274 -10.36 13.80 17.75
N GLY A 275 -10.69 12.75 18.50
CA GLY A 275 -11.66 12.80 19.58
C GLY A 275 -13.13 12.85 19.12
N PRO A 276 -14.08 12.93 20.06
CA PRO A 276 -15.51 12.73 19.81
C PRO A 276 -16.16 13.73 18.86
N GLN A 277 -15.64 14.94 18.74
CA GLN A 277 -16.19 16.02 17.92
C GLN A 277 -16.14 15.71 16.41
N PHE A 278 -15.25 14.81 15.98
CA PHE A 278 -15.16 14.36 14.59
C PHE A 278 -15.86 13.03 14.32
N ARG A 279 -16.56 12.45 15.31
CA ARG A 279 -17.20 11.12 15.19
C ARG A 279 -18.12 11.02 13.97
N GLU A 280 -18.91 12.06 13.70
CA GLU A 280 -19.82 12.08 12.55
C GLU A 280 -19.11 12.08 11.19
N TYR A 281 -17.90 12.63 11.12
CA TYR A 281 -17.06 12.60 9.92
C TYR A 281 -16.32 11.26 9.76
N LEU A 282 -16.01 10.59 10.87
CA LEU A 282 -15.37 9.26 10.88
C LEU A 282 -16.36 8.10 10.71
N ARG A 283 -17.66 8.38 10.79
CA ARG A 283 -18.71 7.36 10.65
C ARG A 283 -18.62 6.61 9.33
N TRP A 284 -18.55 7.33 8.21
CA TRP A 284 -18.48 6.70 6.89
C TRP A 284 -17.25 5.79 6.71
N PRO A 285 -16.00 6.23 6.94
CA PRO A 285 -14.85 5.35 6.76
C PRO A 285 -14.90 4.14 7.71
N THR A 286 -15.42 4.31 8.94
CA THR A 286 -15.60 3.19 9.89
C THR A 286 -16.56 2.13 9.36
N GLU A 287 -17.76 2.53 8.95
CA GLU A 287 -18.75 1.61 8.40
C GLU A 287 -18.26 0.97 7.11
N GLU A 288 -17.57 1.73 6.26
CA GLU A 288 -17.15 1.28 4.94
C GLU A 288 -16.04 0.22 5.02
N ILE A 289 -15.08 0.37 5.93
CA ILE A 289 -14.05 -0.66 6.16
C ILE A 289 -14.67 -1.97 6.67
N ALA A 290 -15.68 -1.87 7.55
CA ALA A 290 -16.39 -3.04 8.06
C ALA A 290 -17.13 -3.77 6.92
N ARG A 291 -17.86 -3.02 6.08
CA ARG A 291 -18.53 -3.61 4.91
C ARG A 291 -17.54 -4.23 3.92
N LEU A 292 -16.42 -3.58 3.61
CA LEU A 292 -15.38 -4.14 2.72
C LEU A 292 -14.77 -5.42 3.29
N HIS A 293 -14.64 -5.53 4.61
CA HIS A 293 -14.19 -6.76 5.25
C HIS A 293 -15.19 -7.90 5.05
N GLU A 294 -16.49 -7.63 5.24
CA GLU A 294 -17.55 -8.62 5.00
C GLU A 294 -17.60 -9.06 3.53
N ASP A 295 -17.45 -8.11 2.60
CA ASP A 295 -17.42 -8.38 1.17
C ASP A 295 -16.27 -9.34 0.83
N ALA A 296 -15.06 -9.09 1.35
CA ALA A 296 -13.90 -9.96 1.14
C ALA A 296 -14.06 -11.38 1.71
N ASN A 297 -14.66 -11.50 2.90
CA ASN A 297 -14.91 -12.80 3.51
C ASN A 297 -15.92 -13.62 2.69
N LYS A 298 -16.97 -12.97 2.16
CA LYS A 298 -17.96 -13.64 1.28
C LYS A 298 -17.34 -14.14 -0.01
N THR A 299 -16.44 -13.35 -0.62
CA THR A 299 -15.71 -13.77 -1.83
C THR A 299 -14.83 -15.00 -1.57
N GLN A 300 -14.09 -15.04 -0.45
CA GLN A 300 -13.25 -16.21 -0.11
C GLN A 300 -14.07 -17.50 0.07
N VAL A 301 -15.22 -17.42 0.76
CA VAL A 301 -16.11 -18.58 0.96
C VAL A 301 -16.66 -19.10 -0.37
N ALA A 302 -17.07 -18.20 -1.27
CA ALA A 302 -17.59 -18.57 -2.59
C ALA A 302 -16.53 -19.30 -3.45
N THR A 303 -15.26 -18.88 -3.38
CA THR A 303 -14.16 -19.55 -4.11
C THR A 303 -13.86 -20.95 -3.57
N THR A 304 -13.98 -21.16 -2.25
CA THR A 304 -13.77 -22.48 -1.64
C THR A 304 -14.94 -23.46 -1.81
N ALA A 305 -16.13 -22.97 -2.18
CA ALA A 305 -17.36 -23.77 -2.27
C ALA A 305 -17.61 -24.39 -3.65
N VAL A 306 -16.75 -24.15 -4.66
CA VAL A 306 -16.85 -24.81 -5.97
C VAL A 306 -16.31 -26.24 -5.84
N PRO A 307 -17.16 -27.29 -5.90
CA PRO A 307 -16.70 -28.67 -5.81
C PRO A 307 -16.00 -29.06 -7.10
N ASN A 308 -14.90 -29.81 -7.00
CA ASN A 308 -14.31 -30.55 -8.11
C ASN A 308 -15.34 -31.55 -8.68
N GLY A 309 -16.10 -31.14 -9.69
CA GLY A 309 -16.87 -31.99 -10.60
C GLY A 309 -16.98 -31.23 -11.92
N LEU A 310 -16.51 -31.70 -13.06
CA LEU A 310 -16.52 -33.06 -13.59
C LEU A 310 -15.23 -33.31 -14.39
N ARG A 311 -14.48 -34.34 -14.02
CA ARG A 311 -13.69 -35.14 -14.94
C ARG A 311 -14.10 -36.59 -14.70
N ASP A 312 -15.10 -37.04 -15.46
CA ASP A 312 -15.21 -38.44 -15.84
C ASP A 312 -16.18 -38.58 -17.02
N GLY A 313 -15.72 -39.29 -18.06
CA GLY A 313 -16.58 -40.01 -18.99
C GLY A 313 -16.69 -39.47 -20.42
N SER A 314 -15.69 -39.78 -21.27
CA SER A 314 -15.79 -40.51 -22.55
C SER A 314 -14.67 -40.12 -23.52
#